data_AF-A0A4R4LI02-F1
#
_entry.id   AF-A0A4R4LI02-F1
#
_cell.length_a   1.000
_cell.length_b   1.000
_cell.length_c   1.000
_cell.angle_alpha   90.00
_cell.angle_beta   90.00
_cell.angle_gamma   90.00
#
_symmetry.space_group_name_H-M   'P 1'
#
loop_
_entity.id
_entity.type
_entity.pdbx_description
1 polymer ?
#
loop_
_entity_poly.entity_id
_entity_poly.type
_entity_poly.pdbx_seq_one_letter_code
_entity_poly.pdbx_strand_id
1 'polypeptide(L)'
;MPTSEGGDSNGDLCGDPNGDVSGDSSGDFMTGAEVAAALKEFDQVLTAPLDDIIAPHQQALADPSRIERWRLPEADRAALIRWGLPNSSGGLFDVDFQDAVRTGTEFPGEHLYGLVKYRSEARVVAVAGTGAVYMLPPPPMNTEEAAEFRRRNPELFAAHRKKNPEFPYRAPSLFNSSVSLFVDAYWRYERAAQVLRKLILGADPFDAACLDDVADRLDAFVEWVRSVDPPAAEDGAQWREITEDW
;
A
#
# COMPACT_ATOMS: atom_id res chain seq x y z
N MET A 1 52.82 -13.64 -12.89
CA MET A 1 53.88 -12.66 -13.23
C MET A 1 54.02 -12.68 -14.75
N PRO A 2 53.72 -11.57 -15.43
CA PRO A 2 54.65 -10.44 -15.48
C PRO A 2 54.05 -9.09 -15.06
N THR A 3 54.99 -8.22 -14.71
CA THR A 3 54.93 -6.80 -14.33
C THR A 3 55.05 -5.90 -15.56
N SER A 4 54.45 -4.70 -15.55
CA SER A 4 54.96 -3.44 -16.17
C SER A 4 53.85 -2.38 -16.02
N GLU A 5 54.05 -1.39 -15.13
CA GLU A 5 54.39 0.02 -15.44
C GLU A 5 53.21 0.77 -16.10
N GLY A 6 52.73 1.90 -15.63
CA GLY A 6 53.41 3.05 -15.02
C GLY A 6 52.92 4.27 -15.81
N GLY A 7 52.22 5.20 -15.16
CA GLY A 7 51.60 6.34 -15.84
C GLY A 7 50.95 7.30 -14.85
N ASP A 8 51.79 7.94 -14.04
CA ASP A 8 51.41 9.11 -13.25
C ASP A 8 51.09 10.29 -14.16
N SER A 9 49.89 10.85 -14.03
CA SER A 9 49.55 12.17 -14.53
C SER A 9 49.01 13.02 -13.39
N ASN A 10 49.94 13.67 -12.69
CA ASN A 10 49.69 14.78 -11.78
C ASN A 10 49.20 15.99 -12.60
N GLY A 11 47.88 16.16 -12.66
CA GLY A 11 47.22 17.35 -13.16
C GLY A 11 46.79 18.24 -11.99
N ASP A 12 47.61 19.25 -11.74
CA ASP A 12 47.38 20.37 -10.84
C ASP A 12 46.13 21.16 -11.27
N LEU A 13 45.09 21.18 -10.43
CA LEU A 13 43.93 22.08 -10.55
C LEU A 13 43.55 22.54 -9.13
N CYS A 14 44.39 23.39 -8.55
CA CYS A 14 44.03 24.27 -7.45
C CYS A 14 43.03 25.34 -7.97
N GLY A 15 41.76 24.96 -8.08
CA GLY A 15 40.64 25.88 -8.33
C GLY A 15 40.02 26.35 -7.02
N ASP A 16 40.07 27.66 -6.80
CA ASP A 16 39.34 28.51 -5.84
C ASP A 16 38.62 27.86 -4.64
N PRO A 17 39.11 28.05 -3.39
CA PRO A 17 38.39 27.63 -2.17
C PRO A 17 37.32 28.64 -1.69
N ASN A 18 37.06 29.73 -2.40
CA ASN A 18 36.15 30.80 -1.98
C ASN A 18 35.02 31.09 -2.98
N GLY A 19 34.49 30.03 -3.60
CA GLY A 19 33.17 30.10 -4.23
C GLY A 19 32.12 30.21 -3.14
N ASP A 20 31.71 31.44 -2.84
CA ASP A 20 30.60 31.81 -1.96
C ASP A 20 29.31 31.14 -2.47
N VAL A 21 29.08 29.89 -2.07
CA VAL A 21 27.80 29.19 -2.25
C VAL A 21 26.89 29.66 -1.12
N SER A 22 26.56 30.96 -1.13
CA SER A 22 25.30 31.47 -0.61
C SER A 22 24.18 31.07 -1.58
N GLY A 23 24.09 29.76 -1.83
CA GLY A 23 22.93 29.15 -2.42
C GLY A 23 21.82 29.28 -1.40
N ASP A 24 21.01 30.31 -1.58
CA ASP A 24 19.71 30.52 -0.94
C ASP A 24 18.81 29.33 -1.28
N SER A 25 19.13 28.17 -0.72
CA SER A 25 18.23 27.03 -0.60
C SER A 25 17.34 27.32 0.60
N SER A 26 16.55 28.39 0.50
CA SER A 26 15.23 28.41 1.10
C SER A 26 14.46 27.28 0.44
N GLY A 27 14.72 26.04 0.89
CA GLY A 27 13.79 24.95 0.69
C GLY A 27 12.46 25.48 1.18
N ASP A 28 11.51 25.60 0.26
CA ASP A 28 10.18 26.14 0.52
C ASP A 28 9.42 25.12 1.37
N PHE A 29 9.75 25.11 2.66
CA PHE A 29 9.13 24.24 3.63
C PHE A 29 7.72 24.75 3.92
N MET A 30 6.77 23.83 4.03
CA MET A 30 5.40 24.14 4.40
C MET A 30 5.38 24.92 5.71
N THR A 31 4.68 26.03 5.68
CA THR A 31 4.35 26.79 6.88
C THR A 31 3.44 25.97 7.79
N GLY A 32 3.44 26.27 9.10
CA GLY A 32 2.53 25.58 10.03
C GLY A 32 1.04 25.72 9.67
N ALA A 33 0.66 26.78 8.95
CA ALA A 33 -0.70 26.95 8.43
C ALA A 33 -1.02 25.96 7.30
N GLU A 34 -0.06 25.68 6.43
CA GLU A 34 -0.21 24.69 5.35
C GLU A 34 -0.24 23.27 5.91
N VAL A 35 0.58 22.98 6.93
CA VAL A 35 0.55 21.69 7.65
C VAL A 35 -0.84 21.48 8.27
N ALA A 36 -1.34 22.46 9.03
CA ALA A 36 -2.68 22.39 9.62
C ALA A 36 -3.80 22.26 8.58
N ALA A 37 -3.66 22.90 7.41
CA ALA A 37 -4.61 22.78 6.32
C ALA A 37 -4.63 21.37 5.72
N ALA A 38 -3.47 20.75 5.51
CA ALA A 38 -3.38 19.39 5.01
C ALA A 38 -3.92 18.37 6.03
N LEU A 39 -3.62 18.52 7.33
CA LEU A 39 -4.22 17.65 8.36
C LEU A 39 -5.75 17.77 8.40
N LYS A 40 -6.29 18.97 8.17
CA LYS A 40 -7.73 19.17 8.04
C LYS A 40 -8.30 18.53 6.76
N GLU A 41 -7.56 18.59 5.64
CA GLU A 41 -7.93 17.91 4.39
C GLU A 41 -8.02 16.38 4.60
N PHE A 42 -7.08 15.79 5.35
CA PHE A 42 -7.13 14.38 5.74
C PHE A 42 -8.44 14.03 6.48
N ASP A 43 -8.79 14.80 7.51
CA ASP A 43 -10.02 14.54 8.30
C ASP A 43 -11.29 14.68 7.44
N GLN A 44 -11.27 15.60 6.47
CA GLN A 44 -12.36 15.76 5.50
C GLN A 44 -12.48 14.55 4.57
N VAL A 45 -11.37 13.97 4.10
CA VAL A 45 -11.37 12.76 3.26
C VAL A 45 -12.04 11.59 3.98
N LEU A 46 -11.84 11.43 5.29
CA LEU A 46 -12.43 10.30 6.04
C LEU A 46 -13.94 10.41 6.26
N THR A 47 -14.51 11.62 6.14
CA THR A 47 -15.92 11.87 6.44
C THR A 47 -16.74 12.29 5.23
N ALA A 48 -16.10 12.70 4.14
CA ALA A 48 -16.77 13.11 2.92
C ALA A 48 -17.57 11.95 2.27
N PRO A 49 -18.67 12.25 1.55
CA PRO A 49 -19.30 11.30 0.65
C PRO A 49 -18.29 10.74 -0.35
N LEU A 50 -18.38 9.44 -0.64
CA LEU A 50 -17.42 8.78 -1.54
C LEU A 50 -17.39 9.42 -2.94
N ASP A 51 -18.55 9.84 -3.46
CA ASP A 51 -18.65 10.52 -4.76
C ASP A 51 -17.84 11.82 -4.82
N ASP A 52 -17.61 12.49 -3.69
CA ASP A 52 -16.90 13.77 -3.62
C ASP A 52 -15.37 13.59 -3.59
N ILE A 53 -14.88 12.41 -3.18
CA ILE A 53 -13.43 12.15 -3.05
C ILE A 53 -12.86 11.35 -4.22
N ILE A 54 -13.69 10.76 -5.09
CA ILE A 54 -13.19 10.02 -6.26
C ILE A 54 -12.43 10.92 -7.22
N ALA A 55 -11.30 10.43 -7.73
CA ALA A 55 -10.60 11.05 -8.86
C ALA A 55 -10.94 10.27 -10.13
N PRO A 56 -11.78 10.80 -11.04
CA PRO A 56 -12.11 10.09 -12.27
C PRO A 56 -10.89 9.70 -13.11
N HIS A 57 -9.83 10.52 -13.09
CA HIS A 57 -8.58 10.24 -13.81
C HIS A 57 -7.69 9.16 -13.16
N GLN A 58 -7.98 8.78 -11.91
CA GLN A 58 -7.31 7.70 -11.18
C GLN A 58 -8.23 6.48 -11.05
N GLN A 59 -9.40 6.47 -11.69
CA GLN A 59 -10.38 5.41 -11.53
C GLN A 59 -10.10 4.28 -12.53
N ALA A 60 -9.87 3.07 -12.03
CA ALA A 60 -9.94 1.85 -12.84
C ALA A 60 -11.34 1.24 -12.71
N LEU A 61 -12.10 1.31 -13.80
CA LEU A 61 -13.40 0.67 -13.93
C LEU A 61 -13.26 -0.72 -14.54
N ALA A 62 -13.91 -1.71 -13.94
CA ALA A 62 -14.14 -2.99 -14.58
C ALA A 62 -15.25 -2.87 -15.63
N ASP A 63 -15.25 -3.75 -16.63
CA ASP A 63 -16.39 -3.91 -17.53
C ASP A 63 -17.66 -4.26 -16.72
N PRO A 64 -18.73 -3.46 -16.77
CA PRO A 64 -19.96 -3.76 -16.03
C PRO A 64 -20.52 -5.15 -16.32
N SER A 65 -20.47 -5.60 -17.58
CA SER A 65 -20.94 -6.93 -18.01
C SER A 65 -20.14 -8.06 -17.36
N ARG A 66 -18.88 -7.78 -17.01
CA ARG A 66 -18.02 -8.70 -16.27
C ARG A 66 -18.47 -8.80 -14.82
N ILE A 67 -18.59 -7.66 -14.15
CA ILE A 67 -18.96 -7.58 -12.73
C ILE A 67 -20.37 -8.13 -12.48
N GLU A 68 -21.31 -7.91 -13.41
CA GLU A 68 -22.66 -8.48 -13.33
C GLU A 68 -22.69 -10.01 -13.29
N ARG A 69 -21.69 -10.67 -13.89
CA ARG A 69 -21.56 -12.14 -13.85
C ARG A 69 -20.92 -12.64 -12.56
N TRP A 70 -20.30 -11.77 -11.77
CA TRP A 70 -19.72 -12.15 -10.50
C TRP A 70 -20.83 -12.38 -9.48
N ARG A 71 -20.76 -13.51 -8.78
CA ARG A 71 -21.68 -13.87 -7.71
C ARG A 71 -21.37 -13.08 -6.44
N LEU A 72 -21.42 -11.75 -6.50
CA LEU A 72 -21.23 -10.88 -5.33
C LEU A 72 -22.59 -10.37 -4.81
N PRO A 73 -22.66 -9.84 -3.59
CA PRO A 73 -23.79 -9.02 -3.16
C PRO A 73 -24.07 -7.87 -4.13
N GLU A 74 -25.32 -7.39 -4.19
CA GLU A 74 -25.71 -6.32 -5.10
C GLU A 74 -24.96 -5.02 -4.83
N ALA A 75 -24.85 -4.62 -3.56
CA ALA A 75 -24.11 -3.43 -3.15
C ALA A 75 -22.63 -3.48 -3.59
N ASP A 76 -22.02 -4.66 -3.53
CA ASP A 76 -20.63 -4.89 -3.90
C ASP A 76 -20.40 -4.76 -5.41
N ARG A 77 -21.30 -5.34 -6.22
CA ARG A 77 -21.27 -5.11 -7.68
C ARG A 77 -21.50 -3.65 -8.03
N ALA A 78 -22.49 -3.02 -7.40
CA ALA A 78 -22.83 -1.62 -7.65
C ALA A 78 -21.65 -0.69 -7.31
N ALA A 79 -20.94 -0.96 -6.22
CA ALA A 79 -19.75 -0.20 -5.84
C ALA A 79 -18.63 -0.33 -6.88
N LEU A 80 -18.30 -1.54 -7.33
CA LEU A 80 -17.29 -1.76 -8.39
C LEU A 80 -17.67 -1.10 -9.72
N ILE A 81 -18.94 -1.17 -10.12
CA ILE A 81 -19.42 -0.59 -11.38
C ILE A 81 -19.42 0.94 -11.31
N ARG A 82 -19.86 1.51 -10.18
CA ARG A 82 -20.03 2.96 -10.02
C ARG A 82 -18.70 3.68 -9.73
N TRP A 83 -17.91 3.11 -8.83
CA TRP A 83 -16.74 3.78 -8.26
C TRP A 83 -15.41 3.13 -8.65
N GLY A 84 -15.41 1.88 -9.12
CA GLY A 84 -14.18 1.18 -9.48
C GLY A 84 -13.18 1.11 -8.33
N LEU A 85 -11.91 0.98 -8.66
CA LEU A 85 -10.81 1.05 -7.70
C LEU A 85 -9.82 2.15 -8.10
N PRO A 86 -9.10 2.77 -7.15
CA PRO A 86 -7.99 3.65 -7.47
C PRO A 86 -6.91 2.93 -8.29
N ASN A 87 -6.35 3.62 -9.27
CA ASN A 87 -5.25 3.20 -10.11
C ASN A 87 -4.16 4.26 -10.02
N SER A 88 -3.31 4.14 -9.01
CA SER A 88 -2.17 5.03 -8.81
C SER A 88 -0.93 4.42 -9.46
N SER A 89 -0.40 5.09 -10.50
CA SER A 89 0.86 4.70 -11.13
C SER A 89 1.98 4.77 -10.08
N GLY A 90 2.59 3.63 -9.74
CA GLY A 90 3.63 3.53 -8.71
C GLY A 90 3.09 3.39 -7.28
N GLY A 91 1.81 3.04 -7.11
CA GLY A 91 1.21 2.70 -5.83
C GLY A 91 1.61 1.31 -5.32
N LEU A 92 1.19 1.00 -4.09
CA LEU A 92 1.33 -0.33 -3.49
C LEU A 92 0.44 -1.38 -4.16
N PHE A 93 -0.57 -0.92 -4.91
CA PHE A 93 -1.62 -1.73 -5.48
C PHE A 93 -1.71 -1.51 -7.00
N ASP A 94 -1.77 -2.61 -7.74
CA ASP A 94 -2.06 -2.61 -9.18
C ASP A 94 -3.44 -3.22 -9.39
N VAL A 95 -4.36 -2.47 -10.01
CA VAL A 95 -5.70 -2.98 -10.28
C VAL A 95 -5.66 -4.14 -11.27
N ASP A 96 -6.25 -5.27 -10.88
CA ASP A 96 -6.18 -6.52 -11.63
C ASP A 96 -7.48 -7.33 -11.45
N PHE A 97 -8.52 -6.90 -12.17
CA PHE A 97 -9.81 -7.59 -12.18
C PHE A 97 -9.67 -8.96 -12.86
N GLN A 98 -9.80 -10.04 -12.08
CA GLN A 98 -9.74 -11.41 -12.57
C GLN A 98 -11.03 -12.17 -12.26
N ASP A 99 -11.58 -12.85 -13.27
CA ASP A 99 -12.81 -13.65 -13.11
C ASP A 99 -12.62 -14.91 -12.25
N ALA A 100 -11.37 -15.35 -12.06
CA ALA A 100 -11.04 -16.49 -11.22
C ALA A 100 -9.60 -16.40 -10.74
N VAL A 101 -9.40 -16.44 -9.42
CA VAL A 101 -8.08 -16.58 -8.79
C VAL A 101 -7.93 -18.01 -8.27
N ARG A 102 -6.85 -18.68 -8.68
CA ARG A 102 -6.51 -20.00 -8.14
C ARG A 102 -6.03 -19.85 -6.71
N THR A 103 -6.63 -20.63 -5.81
CA THR A 103 -6.25 -20.71 -4.40
C THR A 103 -5.68 -22.07 -4.05
N GLY A 104 -4.97 -22.11 -2.92
CA GLY A 104 -4.56 -23.36 -2.30
C GLY A 104 -5.68 -23.94 -1.44
N THR A 105 -5.28 -24.62 -0.37
CA THR A 105 -6.20 -25.28 0.57
C THR A 105 -6.92 -24.32 1.49
N GLU A 106 -6.59 -23.02 1.47
CA GLU A 106 -7.12 -22.02 2.39
C GLU A 106 -8.57 -21.64 2.08
N PHE A 107 -9.01 -21.85 0.82
CA PHE A 107 -10.35 -21.56 0.34
C PHE A 107 -10.92 -22.77 -0.43
N PRO A 108 -11.17 -23.90 0.24
CA PRO A 108 -11.51 -25.15 -0.43
C PRO A 108 -12.90 -25.06 -1.07
N GLY A 109 -12.95 -25.12 -2.40
CA GLY A 109 -14.20 -25.10 -3.16
C GLY A 109 -14.82 -23.72 -3.33
N GLU A 110 -14.20 -22.68 -2.79
CA GLU A 110 -14.63 -21.30 -2.99
C GLU A 110 -14.17 -20.76 -4.34
N HIS A 111 -14.97 -19.85 -4.89
CA HIS A 111 -14.64 -19.15 -6.12
C HIS A 111 -14.25 -17.72 -5.77
N LEU A 112 -13.03 -17.31 -6.15
CA LEU A 112 -12.49 -16.00 -5.80
C LEU A 112 -12.31 -15.13 -7.04
N TYR A 113 -12.68 -13.85 -6.91
CA TYR A 113 -12.47 -12.82 -7.92
C TYR A 113 -11.26 -11.96 -7.55
N GLY A 114 -10.37 -11.70 -8.50
CA GLY A 114 -9.22 -10.81 -8.26
C GLY A 114 -9.65 -9.35 -8.32
N LEU A 115 -9.19 -8.53 -7.38
CA LEU A 115 -9.44 -7.09 -7.34
C LEU A 115 -8.17 -6.31 -7.68
N VAL A 116 -7.11 -6.50 -6.89
CA VAL A 116 -5.81 -5.84 -7.06
C VAL A 116 -4.66 -6.79 -6.73
N LYS A 117 -3.47 -6.52 -7.26
CA LYS A 117 -2.21 -7.06 -6.79
C LYS A 117 -1.60 -6.10 -5.78
N TYR A 118 -1.04 -6.61 -4.69
CA TYR A 118 -0.29 -5.82 -3.72
C TYR A 118 1.20 -6.15 -3.82
N ARG A 119 2.05 -5.14 -4.00
CA ARG A 119 3.51 -5.27 -4.15
C ARG A 119 3.92 -6.33 -5.18
N SER A 120 3.23 -6.37 -6.34
CA SER A 120 3.45 -7.33 -7.45
C SER A 120 3.21 -8.82 -7.15
N GLU A 121 3.15 -9.26 -5.90
CA GLU A 121 3.12 -10.70 -5.58
C GLU A 121 1.90 -11.15 -4.78
N ALA A 122 1.43 -10.35 -3.80
CA ALA A 122 0.20 -10.63 -3.07
C ALA A 122 -1.03 -10.26 -3.91
N ARG A 123 -2.18 -10.88 -3.60
CA ARG A 123 -3.44 -10.64 -4.31
C ARG A 123 -4.54 -10.29 -3.34
N VAL A 124 -5.26 -9.22 -3.61
CA VAL A 124 -6.50 -8.91 -2.91
C VAL A 124 -7.65 -9.47 -3.73
N VAL A 125 -8.48 -10.28 -3.08
CA VAL A 125 -9.53 -11.08 -3.74
C VAL A 125 -10.86 -10.94 -3.02
N ALA A 126 -11.97 -11.05 -3.75
CA ALA A 126 -13.31 -11.13 -3.21
C ALA A 126 -13.85 -12.57 -3.28
N VAL A 127 -14.47 -13.04 -2.19
CA VAL A 127 -15.11 -14.36 -2.13
C VAL A 127 -16.49 -14.32 -2.77
N ALA A 128 -16.75 -15.22 -3.73
CA ALA A 128 -18.06 -15.35 -4.34
C ALA A 128 -19.12 -15.77 -3.30
N GLY A 129 -20.26 -15.08 -3.31
CA GLY A 129 -21.40 -15.31 -2.43
C GLY A 129 -21.44 -14.29 -1.30
N THR A 130 -20.32 -14.10 -0.59
CA THR A 130 -20.25 -13.22 0.58
C THR A 130 -19.73 -11.83 0.25
N GLY A 131 -18.84 -11.70 -0.74
CA GLY A 131 -18.14 -10.46 -1.04
C GLY A 131 -17.02 -10.10 -0.06
N ALA A 132 -16.72 -10.96 0.91
CA ALA A 132 -15.60 -10.75 1.82
C ALA A 132 -14.29 -10.63 1.05
N VAL A 133 -13.48 -9.65 1.42
CA VAL A 133 -12.22 -9.31 0.75
C VAL A 133 -11.06 -9.79 1.58
N TYR A 134 -10.19 -10.60 0.98
CA TYR A 134 -9.00 -11.16 1.62
C TYR A 134 -7.73 -10.73 0.88
N MET A 135 -6.65 -10.54 1.63
CA MET A 135 -5.31 -10.56 1.05
C MET A 135 -4.78 -11.99 1.07
N LEU A 136 -4.54 -12.52 -0.11
CA LEU A 136 -3.76 -13.73 -0.31
C LEU A 136 -2.28 -13.34 -0.40
N PRO A 137 -1.42 -13.91 0.46
CA PRO A 137 0.01 -13.73 0.30
C PRO A 137 0.46 -14.33 -1.03
N PRO A 138 1.66 -13.96 -1.50
CA PRO A 138 2.26 -14.65 -2.64
C PRO A 138 2.25 -16.16 -2.41
N PRO A 139 2.12 -16.97 -3.48
CA PRO A 139 2.25 -18.41 -3.36
C PRO A 139 3.55 -18.72 -2.62
N PRO A 140 3.54 -19.70 -1.71
CA PRO A 140 4.72 -20.03 -0.93
C PRO A 140 5.88 -20.26 -1.89
N MET A 141 7.02 -19.62 -1.60
CA MET A 141 8.29 -19.90 -2.27
C MET A 141 8.40 -21.41 -2.46
N ASN A 142 8.75 -21.84 -3.67
CA ASN A 142 8.92 -23.27 -3.90
C ASN A 142 10.02 -23.79 -2.94
N THR A 143 10.08 -25.10 -2.73
CA THR A 143 10.97 -25.69 -1.71
C THR A 143 12.44 -25.31 -1.92
N GLU A 144 12.84 -25.05 -3.16
CA GLU A 144 14.18 -24.63 -3.54
C GLU A 144 14.45 -23.16 -3.24
N GLU A 145 13.53 -22.26 -3.59
CA GLU A 145 13.58 -20.82 -3.25
C GLU A 145 13.57 -20.60 -1.74
N ALA A 146 12.71 -21.31 -1.00
CA ALA A 146 12.67 -21.23 0.45
C ALA A 146 13.98 -21.76 1.09
N ALA A 147 14.56 -22.82 0.52
CA ALA A 147 15.85 -23.35 0.95
C ALA A 147 17.01 -22.39 0.61
N GLU A 148 16.96 -21.71 -0.52
CA GLU A 148 17.91 -20.68 -0.90
C GLU A 148 17.80 -19.44 -0.01
N PHE A 149 16.59 -18.92 0.24
CA PHE A 149 16.35 -17.81 1.15
C PHE A 149 16.85 -18.14 2.57
N ARG A 150 16.56 -19.34 3.08
CA ARG A 150 17.05 -19.81 4.37
C ARG A 150 18.58 -19.90 4.41
N ARG A 151 19.23 -20.34 3.33
CA ARG A 151 20.70 -20.41 3.24
C ARG A 151 21.32 -19.01 3.22
N ARG A 152 20.72 -18.07 2.49
CA ARG A 152 21.23 -16.69 2.37
C ARG A 152 20.95 -15.86 3.63
N ASN A 153 19.84 -16.09 4.32
CA ASN A 153 19.38 -15.27 5.43
C ASN A 153 18.95 -16.11 6.66
N PRO A 154 19.86 -16.90 7.28
CA PRO A 154 19.49 -17.84 8.34
C PRO A 154 18.93 -17.15 9.59
N GLU A 155 19.48 -15.99 9.97
CA GLU A 155 19.02 -15.22 11.14
C GLU A 155 17.64 -14.60 10.92
N LEU A 156 17.42 -14.01 9.74
CA LEU A 156 16.14 -13.43 9.36
C LEU A 156 15.05 -14.51 9.30
N PHE A 157 15.36 -15.68 8.71
CA PHE A 157 14.45 -16.83 8.69
C PHE A 157 14.10 -17.30 10.11
N ALA A 158 15.10 -17.40 11.00
CA ALA A 158 14.87 -17.80 12.39
C ALA A 158 14.06 -16.76 13.18
N ALA A 159 14.32 -15.47 12.98
CA ALA A 159 13.57 -14.38 13.61
C ALA A 159 12.11 -14.35 13.14
N HIS A 160 11.86 -14.54 11.84
CA HIS A 160 10.50 -14.66 11.30
C HIS A 160 9.80 -15.91 11.82
N ARG A 161 10.44 -17.09 11.80
CA ARG A 161 9.83 -18.31 12.36
C ARG A 161 9.54 -18.22 13.85
N LYS A 162 10.34 -17.46 14.61
CA LYS A 162 10.09 -17.23 16.04
C LYS A 162 8.80 -16.45 16.27
N LYS A 163 8.48 -15.48 15.41
CA LYS A 163 7.26 -14.65 15.49
C LYS A 163 6.06 -15.28 14.78
N ASN A 164 6.30 -15.96 13.67
CA ASN A 164 5.34 -16.66 12.85
C ASN A 164 5.87 -18.08 12.57
N PRO A 165 5.50 -19.09 13.38
CA PRO A 165 5.96 -20.46 13.23
C PRO A 165 5.75 -21.07 11.84
N GLU A 166 4.78 -20.54 11.09
CA GLU A 166 4.41 -20.97 9.75
C GLU A 166 5.22 -20.27 8.65
N PHE A 167 6.09 -19.29 8.95
CA PHE A 167 6.96 -18.66 7.95
C PHE A 167 7.76 -19.72 7.13
N PRO A 168 7.75 -19.67 5.79
CA PRO A 168 7.34 -18.54 4.93
C PRO A 168 5.85 -18.44 4.58
N TYR A 169 4.99 -19.28 5.15
CA TYR A 169 3.54 -19.19 4.95
C TYR A 169 2.96 -18.03 5.78
N ARG A 170 2.31 -17.09 5.10
CA ARG A 170 1.33 -16.20 5.73
C ARG A 170 -0.05 -16.81 5.45
N ALA A 171 -0.92 -16.81 6.45
CA ALA A 171 -2.32 -17.16 6.21
C ALA A 171 -2.99 -16.02 5.43
N PRO A 172 -4.03 -16.30 4.64
CA PRO A 172 -4.90 -15.26 4.13
C PRO A 172 -5.44 -14.41 5.29
N SER A 173 -5.49 -13.10 5.09
CA SER A 173 -6.00 -12.17 6.09
C SER A 173 -7.20 -11.42 5.56
N LEU A 174 -8.21 -11.26 6.41
CA LEU A 174 -9.37 -10.45 6.06
C LEU A 174 -8.94 -8.98 5.89
N PHE A 175 -9.38 -8.37 4.81
CA PHE A 175 -9.15 -6.98 4.49
C PHE A 175 -10.39 -6.16 4.84
N ASN A 176 -11.54 -6.61 4.31
CA ASN A 176 -12.85 -6.04 4.59
C ASN A 176 -13.93 -7.13 4.49
N SER A 177 -15.03 -6.97 5.22
CA SER A 177 -16.15 -7.92 5.20
C SER A 177 -16.99 -7.87 3.92
N SER A 178 -16.86 -6.82 3.10
CA SER A 178 -17.50 -6.69 1.79
C SER A 178 -16.63 -5.95 0.77
N VAL A 179 -16.94 -6.11 -0.52
CA VAL A 179 -16.26 -5.38 -1.59
C VAL A 179 -16.62 -3.90 -1.57
N SER A 180 -17.86 -3.56 -1.25
CA SER A 180 -18.31 -2.17 -1.16
C SER A 180 -17.56 -1.39 -0.07
N LEU A 181 -17.31 -2.00 1.09
CA LEU A 181 -16.48 -1.41 2.15
C LEU A 181 -15.01 -1.30 1.73
N PHE A 182 -14.48 -2.31 1.05
CA PHE A 182 -13.13 -2.26 0.49
C PHE A 182 -12.95 -1.11 -0.51
N VAL A 183 -13.91 -0.93 -1.43
CA VAL A 183 -13.91 0.18 -2.41
C VAL A 183 -13.87 1.53 -1.71
N ASP A 184 -14.73 1.75 -0.70
CA ASP A 184 -14.77 3.00 0.07
C ASP A 184 -13.44 3.23 0.83
N ALA A 185 -13.00 2.24 1.59
CA ALA A 185 -11.76 2.31 2.35
C ALA A 185 -10.54 2.57 1.47
N TYR A 186 -10.48 1.94 0.28
CA TYR A 186 -9.35 2.11 -0.62
C TYR A 186 -9.31 3.49 -1.29
N TRP A 187 -10.45 4.05 -1.69
CA TRP A 187 -10.50 5.44 -2.16
C TRP A 187 -10.11 6.43 -1.07
N ARG A 188 -10.60 6.25 0.16
CA ARG A 188 -10.23 7.10 1.30
C ARG A 188 -8.74 7.01 1.61
N TYR A 189 -8.19 5.80 1.64
CA TYR A 189 -6.76 5.57 1.85
C TYR A 189 -5.93 6.30 0.78
N GLU A 190 -6.24 6.14 -0.51
CA GLU A 190 -5.46 6.77 -1.57
C GLU A 190 -5.51 8.29 -1.53
N ARG A 191 -6.65 8.87 -1.15
CA ARG A 191 -6.75 10.33 -0.95
C ARG A 191 -6.03 10.81 0.29
N ALA A 192 -6.20 10.13 1.41
CA ALA A 192 -5.49 10.39 2.64
C ALA A 192 -3.97 10.32 2.42
N ALA A 193 -3.50 9.26 1.75
CA ALA A 193 -2.11 9.08 1.38
C ALA A 193 -1.58 10.24 0.51
N GLN A 194 -2.35 10.68 -0.50
CA GLN A 194 -1.95 11.84 -1.31
C GLN A 194 -1.76 13.11 -0.47
N VAL A 195 -2.63 13.35 0.51
CA VAL A 195 -2.51 14.50 1.43
C VAL A 195 -1.27 14.37 2.31
N LEU A 196 -1.08 13.21 2.93
CA LEU A 196 0.05 12.94 3.82
C LEU A 196 1.40 12.98 3.05
N ARG A 197 1.45 12.62 1.75
CA ARG A 197 2.70 12.67 0.96
C ARG A 197 3.12 14.09 0.70
N LYS A 198 2.15 15.00 0.49
CA LYS A 198 2.44 16.43 0.35
C LYS A 198 3.05 16.97 1.64
N LEU A 199 2.52 16.55 2.81
CA LEU A 199 3.10 16.91 4.10
C LEU A 199 4.55 16.45 4.20
N ILE A 200 4.85 15.17 3.94
CA ILE A 200 6.22 14.65 4.04
C ILE A 200 7.19 15.34 3.07
N LEU A 201 6.75 15.58 1.83
CA LEU A 201 7.60 16.19 0.81
C LEU A 201 7.78 17.70 0.99
N GLY A 202 6.84 18.35 1.67
CA GLY A 202 6.85 19.80 1.92
C GLY A 202 7.35 20.18 3.31
N ALA A 203 7.29 19.31 4.31
CA ALA A 203 7.75 19.60 5.66
C ALA A 203 9.28 19.55 5.76
N ASP A 204 9.82 20.20 6.80
CA ASP A 204 11.21 20.01 7.18
C ASP A 204 11.42 18.52 7.55
N PRO A 205 12.32 17.78 6.86
CA PRO A 205 12.56 16.36 7.13
C PRO A 205 13.06 16.08 8.56
N PHE A 206 13.47 17.12 9.31
CA PHE A 206 13.89 17.02 10.71
C PHE A 206 12.78 17.39 11.70
N ASP A 207 11.59 17.81 11.25
CA ASP A 207 10.47 18.08 12.12
C ASP A 207 9.79 16.79 12.58
N ALA A 208 10.26 16.26 13.71
CA ALA A 208 9.70 15.06 14.34
C ALA A 208 8.20 15.20 14.64
N ALA A 209 7.70 16.41 14.90
CA ALA A 209 6.27 16.62 15.18
C ALA A 209 5.41 16.32 13.94
N CYS A 210 5.91 16.64 12.74
CA CYS A 210 5.21 16.32 11.50
C CYS A 210 5.11 14.79 11.28
N LEU A 211 6.14 14.03 11.65
CA LEU A 211 6.12 12.57 11.51
C LEU A 211 5.15 11.91 12.50
N ASP A 212 5.11 12.40 13.74
CA ASP A 212 4.15 11.96 14.75
C ASP A 212 2.71 12.24 14.29
N ASP A 213 2.44 13.43 13.75
CA ASP A 213 1.12 13.77 13.19
C ASP A 213 0.71 12.85 12.03
N VAL A 214 1.65 12.50 11.14
CA VAL A 214 1.37 11.55 10.04
C VAL A 214 1.04 10.17 10.59
N ALA A 215 1.79 9.67 11.57
CA ALA A 215 1.54 8.38 12.21
C ALA A 215 0.17 8.35 12.90
N ASP A 216 -0.17 9.40 13.65
CA ASP A 216 -1.48 9.55 14.30
C ASP A 216 -2.63 9.53 13.28
N ARG A 217 -2.43 10.12 12.09
CA ARG A 217 -3.43 10.08 11.02
C ARG A 217 -3.56 8.71 10.37
N LEU A 218 -2.47 8.01 10.15
CA LEU A 218 -2.52 6.63 9.66
C LEU A 218 -3.26 5.72 10.66
N ASP A 219 -3.01 5.87 11.97
CA ASP A 219 -3.76 5.18 13.02
C ASP A 219 -5.23 5.57 13.02
N ALA A 220 -5.56 6.86 12.85
CA ALA A 220 -6.94 7.31 12.74
C ALA A 220 -7.68 6.69 11.53
N PHE A 221 -7.00 6.47 10.40
CA PHE A 221 -7.57 5.75 9.26
C PHE A 221 -7.85 4.27 9.62
N VAL A 222 -6.92 3.59 10.29
CA VAL A 222 -7.12 2.20 10.73
C VAL A 222 -8.31 2.11 11.70
N GLU A 223 -8.41 3.03 12.66
CA GLU A 223 -9.55 3.08 13.58
C GLU A 223 -10.87 3.39 12.87
N TRP A 224 -10.85 4.25 11.84
CA TRP A 224 -12.01 4.47 11.00
C TRP A 224 -12.46 3.17 10.33
N VAL A 225 -11.55 2.41 9.70
CA VAL A 225 -11.87 1.11 9.08
C VAL A 225 -12.50 0.17 10.11
N ARG A 226 -11.90 0.06 11.30
CA ARG A 226 -12.43 -0.79 12.40
C ARG A 226 -13.85 -0.39 12.81
N SER A 227 -14.15 0.91 12.79
CA SER A 227 -15.46 1.42 13.18
C SER A 227 -16.56 1.10 12.15
N VAL A 228 -16.22 1.10 10.85
CA VAL A 228 -17.18 0.83 9.77
C VAL A 228 -17.24 -0.64 9.38
N ASP A 229 -16.20 -1.41 9.71
CA ASP A 229 -16.07 -2.83 9.39
C ASP A 229 -15.50 -3.63 10.59
N PRO A 230 -16.31 -3.85 11.65
CA PRO A 230 -15.86 -4.53 12.86
C PRO A 230 -15.20 -5.92 12.63
N PRO A 231 -15.68 -6.77 11.68
CA PRO A 231 -14.98 -8.02 11.36
C PRO A 231 -13.52 -7.82 10.94
N ALA A 232 -13.19 -6.75 10.20
CA ALA A 232 -11.81 -6.45 9.85
C ALA A 232 -10.97 -6.06 11.09
N ALA A 233 -11.59 -5.56 12.16
CA ALA A 233 -10.90 -5.18 13.38
C ALA A 233 -10.36 -6.37 14.20
N GLU A 234 -11.08 -7.50 14.19
CA GLU A 234 -10.76 -8.68 15.02
C GLU A 234 -9.57 -9.48 14.46
N ASP A 235 -9.49 -9.59 13.13
CA ASP A 235 -8.45 -10.39 12.45
C ASP A 235 -7.12 -9.66 12.23
N GLY A 236 -6.96 -8.47 12.82
CA GLY A 236 -5.78 -7.64 12.64
C GLY A 236 -5.68 -7.09 11.22
N ALA A 237 -6.71 -6.35 10.78
CA ALA A 237 -6.84 -5.72 9.47
C ALA A 237 -5.51 -5.43 8.77
N GLN A 238 -5.35 -5.97 7.56
CA GLN A 238 -4.20 -5.72 6.70
C GLN A 238 -3.93 -4.23 6.44
N TRP A 239 -4.93 -3.38 6.63
CA TRP A 239 -4.77 -1.93 6.61
C TRP A 239 -3.65 -1.42 7.50
N ARG A 240 -3.39 -2.04 8.67
CA ARG A 240 -2.25 -1.67 9.51
C ARG A 240 -0.90 -1.96 8.83
N GLU A 241 -0.74 -3.16 8.26
CA GLU A 241 0.49 -3.50 7.52
C GLU A 241 0.70 -2.51 6.37
N ILE A 242 -0.37 -2.16 5.65
CA ILE A 242 -0.32 -1.21 4.52
C ILE A 242 0.04 0.21 4.98
N THR A 243 -0.42 0.65 6.13
CA THR A 243 -0.06 1.96 6.69
C THR A 243 1.35 1.98 7.27
N GLU A 244 1.85 0.87 7.82
CA GLU A 244 3.23 0.74 8.31
C GLU A 244 4.24 0.69 7.15
N ASP A 245 3.81 0.22 5.99
CA ASP A 245 4.58 0.05 4.77
C ASP A 245 4.67 1.31 3.89
N TRP A 246 4.23 2.45 4.43
CA TRP A 246 3.98 3.68 3.72
C TRP A 246 5.20 4.61 3.59
#